data_AF-A0A2A7RZB7-F1
#
_entry.id   AF-A0A2A7RZB7-F1
#
_cell.length_a   1.000
_cell.length_b   1.000
_cell.length_c   1.000
_cell.angle_alpha   90.00
_cell.angle_beta   90.00
_cell.angle_gamma   90.00
#
_symmetry.space_group_name_H-M   'P 1'
#
loop_
_entity.id
_entity.type
_entity.pdbx_description
1 polymer ?
#
loop_
_entity_poly.entity_id
_entity_poly.type
_entity_poly.pdbx_seq_one_letter_code
_entity_poly.pdbx_strand_id
1 'polypeptide(L)' 'MPASELPESFIFHCADANGNPAKRDSAAWCIPVVEIDTVSTDAGGHPIAPNDATSITTSTYGPGHTFIEHLVSGAPPAK' A
#
# COMPACT_ATOMS: atom_id res chain seq x y z
N MET A 1 -13.37 15.91 0.22
CA MET A 1 -13.59 15.73 -1.23
C MET A 1 -13.87 14.26 -1.44
N PRO A 2 -15.06 13.86 -1.88
CA PRO A 2 -15.36 12.48 -2.24
C PRO A 2 -14.43 12.00 -3.36
N ALA A 3 -14.10 10.70 -3.36
CA ALA A 3 -13.19 10.11 -4.34
C ALA A 3 -13.63 10.42 -5.78
N SER A 4 -14.93 10.45 -6.09
CA SER A 4 -15.50 10.76 -7.41
C SER A 4 -15.14 12.14 -7.98
N GLU A 5 -14.67 13.09 -7.16
CA GLU A 5 -14.23 14.42 -7.61
C GLU A 5 -12.77 14.45 -8.09
N LEU A 6 -12.00 13.39 -7.86
CA LEU A 6 -10.62 13.27 -8.27
C LEU A 6 -10.49 12.52 -9.61
N PRO A 7 -9.51 12.89 -10.46
CA PRO A 7 -9.29 12.24 -11.76
C PRO A 7 -9.17 10.71 -11.65
N GLU A 8 -9.61 9.99 -12.69
CA GLU A 8 -9.45 8.53 -12.77
C GLU A 8 -7.99 8.08 -12.82
N SER A 9 -7.05 9.00 -13.12
CA SER A 9 -5.61 8.73 -13.08
C SER A 9 -5.06 8.50 -11.68
N PHE A 10 -5.79 8.88 -10.63
CA PHE A 10 -5.38 8.57 -9.26
C PHE A 10 -5.61 7.10 -8.92
N ILE A 11 -4.64 6.50 -8.25
CA ILE A 11 -4.79 5.16 -7.67
C ILE A 11 -5.60 5.31 -6.39
N PHE A 12 -6.62 4.46 -6.22
CA PHE A 12 -7.43 4.41 -5.00
C PHE A 12 -7.34 3.04 -4.38
N HIS A 13 -7.23 3.03 -3.06
CA HIS A 13 -7.55 1.85 -2.26
C HIS A 13 -9.04 1.92 -1.92
N CYS A 14 -9.83 0.99 -2.47
CA CYS A 14 -11.28 0.97 -2.36
C CYS A 14 -11.75 -0.34 -1.72
N ALA A 15 -12.72 -0.25 -0.83
CA ALA A 15 -13.28 -1.43 -0.19
C ALA A 15 -14.82 -1.38 -0.08
N ASP A 16 -15.42 -2.57 0.01
CA ASP A 16 -16.83 -2.74 0.33
C ASP A 16 -17.12 -2.41 1.81
N ALA A 17 -18.38 -2.52 2.21
CA ALA A 17 -18.80 -2.26 3.60
C ALA A 17 -18.19 -3.22 4.62
N ASN A 18 -17.64 -4.36 4.17
CA ASN A 18 -16.98 -5.36 5.00
C ASN A 18 -15.45 -5.20 5.00
N GLY A 19 -14.90 -4.23 4.25
CA GLY A 19 -13.46 -4.01 4.11
C GLY A 19 -12.78 -4.89 3.06
N ASN A 20 -13.52 -5.60 2.20
CA ASN A 20 -12.92 -6.36 1.11
C ASN A 20 -12.60 -5.46 -0.09
N PRO A 21 -11.52 -5.73 -0.85
CA PRO A 21 -11.19 -4.99 -2.06
C PRO A 21 -12.38 -4.91 -3.02
N ALA A 22 -12.71 -3.71 -3.48
CA ALA A 22 -13.83 -3.45 -4.37
C ALA A 22 -13.44 -2.50 -5.50
N LYS A 23 -14.21 -2.52 -6.60
CA LYS A 23 -14.07 -1.52 -7.66
C LYS A 23 -14.59 -0.18 -7.15
N ARG A 24 -14.00 0.92 -7.62
CA ARG A 24 -14.31 2.28 -7.17
C ARG A 24 -15.78 2.68 -7.33
N ASP A 25 -16.44 2.16 -8.36
CA ASP A 25 -17.86 2.42 -8.68
C ASP A 25 -18.85 1.69 -7.76
N SER A 26 -18.42 0.61 -7.09
CA SER A 26 -19.24 -0.20 -6.19
C SER A 26 -18.75 -0.24 -4.75
N ALA A 27 -17.64 0.45 -4.45
CA ALA A 27 -17.05 0.52 -3.13
C ALA A 27 -17.89 1.35 -2.15
N ALA A 28 -17.88 0.97 -0.88
CA ALA A 28 -18.48 1.75 0.19
C ALA A 28 -17.63 2.99 0.52
N TRP A 29 -16.31 2.87 0.38
CA TRP A 29 -15.35 3.96 0.55
C TRP A 29 -14.11 3.75 -0.32
N CYS A 30 -13.43 4.85 -0.62
CA CYS A 30 -12.16 4.86 -1.34
C CYS A 30 -11.24 5.93 -0.76
N ILE A 31 -9.96 5.59 -0.59
CA ILE A 31 -8.91 6.50 -0.17
C ILE A 31 -7.93 6.66 -1.34
N PRO A 32 -7.62 7.89 -1.80
CA PRO A 32 -6.58 8.07 -2.80
C PRO A 32 -5.23 7.70 -2.20
N VAL A 33 -4.43 6.95 -2.95
CA VAL A 33 -3.05 6.65 -2.59
C VAL A 33 -2.19 7.84 -3.00
N VAL A 34 -1.45 8.40 -2.05
CA VAL A 34 -0.57 9.57 -2.28
C VAL A 34 0.89 9.26 -2.04
N GLU A 35 1.20 8.23 -1.27
CA GLU A 35 2.55 7.85 -0.87
C GLU A 35 2.67 6.33 -0.73
N ILE A 36 3.80 5.80 -1.18
CA ILE A 36 4.14 4.39 -1.09
C ILE A 36 5.59 4.30 -0.63
N ASP A 37 5.79 3.81 0.59
CA ASP A 37 7.11 3.55 1.14
C ASP A 37 7.49 2.11 0.90
N THR A 38 8.66 1.90 0.31
CA THR A 38 9.19 0.55 0.07
C THR A 38 10.54 0.39 0.74
N VAL A 39 10.67 -0.64 1.58
CA VAL A 39 11.90 -1.02 2.26
C VAL A 39 12.29 -2.42 1.81
N SER A 40 13.50 -2.56 1.29
CA SER A 40 14.06 -3.83 0.83
C SER A 40 15.20 -4.24 1.74
N THR A 41 15.16 -5.47 2.25
CA THR A 41 16.18 -5.98 3.18
C THR A 41 16.76 -7.32 2.76
N ASP A 42 18.01 -7.56 3.13
CA ASP A 42 18.62 -8.89 3.11
C ASP A 42 18.01 -9.80 4.20
N ALA A 43 18.51 -11.03 4.30
CA ALA A 43 18.05 -12.00 5.30
C ALA A 43 18.37 -11.57 6.76
N GLY A 44 19.36 -10.69 6.95
CA GLY A 44 19.74 -10.12 8.24
C GLY A 44 19.01 -8.82 8.59
N GLY A 45 18.09 -8.35 7.73
CA GLY A 45 17.33 -7.12 7.93
C GLY A 45 18.07 -5.84 7.53
N HIS A 46 19.23 -5.93 6.87
CA HIS A 46 19.93 -4.74 6.41
C HIS A 46 19.35 -4.21 5.08
N PRO A 47 19.24 -2.88 4.90
CA PRO A 47 18.78 -2.31 3.65
C PRO A 47 19.65 -2.71 2.47
N ILE A 48 19.01 -3.18 1.39
CA ILE A 48 19.68 -3.60 0.16
C ILE A 48 18.85 -3.20 -1.06
N ALA A 49 19.47 -3.26 -2.26
CA ALA A 49 18.75 -3.04 -3.50
C ALA A 49 17.60 -4.05 -3.67
N PRO A 50 16.43 -3.64 -4.20
CA PRO A 50 15.24 -4.52 -4.29
C PRO A 50 15.48 -5.84 -5.04
N ASN A 51 16.33 -5.84 -6.07
CA ASN A 51 16.61 -7.03 -6.87
C ASN A 51 17.37 -8.12 -6.09
N ASP A 52 18.06 -7.74 -5.01
CA ASP A 52 18.86 -8.64 -4.17
C ASP A 52 18.19 -8.90 -2.81
N ALA A 53 16.98 -8.37 -2.61
CA ALA A 53 16.29 -8.40 -1.35
C ALA A 53 15.69 -9.79 -1.05
N THR A 54 15.79 -10.20 0.21
CA THR A 54 15.10 -11.39 0.73
C THR A 54 13.70 -11.05 1.23
N SER A 55 13.50 -9.81 1.68
CA SER A 55 12.20 -9.26 2.11
C SER A 55 11.99 -7.90 1.48
N ILE A 56 10.77 -7.63 1.02
CA ILE A 56 10.33 -6.30 0.61
C ILE A 56 9.06 -5.96 1.37
N THR A 57 9.11 -4.84 2.07
CA THR A 57 8.00 -4.28 2.83
C THR A 57 7.50 -3.03 2.13
N THR A 58 6.19 -2.98 1.87
CA THR A 58 5.52 -1.83 1.27
C THR A 58 4.47 -1.29 2.24
N SER A 59 4.52 0.01 2.51
CA SER A 59 3.48 0.72 3.27
C SER A 59 2.83 1.77 2.38
N THR A 60 1.51 1.80 2.34
CA THR A 60 0.74 2.70 1.49
C THR A 60 0.02 3.73 2.35
N TYR A 61 0.06 5.00 1.93
CA TYR A 61 -0.56 6.10 2.65
C TYR A 61 -1.48 6.94 1.76
N GLY A 62 -2.54 7.44 2.38
CA GLY A 62 -3.46 8.42 1.84
C GLY A 62 -3.15 9.84 2.33
N PRO A 63 -3.99 10.83 1.97
CA PRO A 63 -3.80 12.22 2.33
C PRO A 63 -3.58 12.41 3.84
N GLY A 64 -2.68 13.32 4.20
CA GLY A 64 -2.32 13.57 5.61
C GLY A 64 -1.58 12.40 6.26
N HIS A 65 -0.89 11.57 5.48
CA HIS A 65 -0.14 10.41 5.96
C HIS A 65 -1.02 9.34 6.64
N THR A 66 -2.28 9.22 6.17
CA THR A 66 -3.24 8.22 6.65
C THR A 66 -2.78 6.84 6.25
N PHE A 67 -2.51 5.95 7.20
CA PHE A 67 -2.14 4.56 6.92
C PHE A 67 -3.27 3.81 6.21
N ILE A 68 -2.96 3.15 5.09
CA ILE A 68 -3.91 2.36 4.31
C ILE A 68 -3.62 0.87 4.48
N GLU A 69 -2.42 0.43 4.11
CA GLU A 69 -2.05 -0.98 4.15
C GLU A 69 -0.54 -1.17 4.32
N HIS A 70 -0.20 -2.39 4.75
CA HIS A 70 1.17 -2.85 4.90
C HIS A 70 1.28 -4.25 4.32
N LEU A 71 2.18 -4.42 3.35
CA LEU A 71 2.42 -5.67 2.65
C LEU A 71 3.88 -6.07 2.85
N VAL A 72 4.07 -7.33 3.22
CA VAL A 72 5.40 -7.95 3.29
C VAL A 72 5.44 -9.07 2.28
N SER A 73 6.46 -9.05 1.43
CA SER A 73 6.73 -10.08 0.45
C SER A 73 8.13 -10.65 0.68
N GLY A 74 8.31 -11.94 0.36
CA GLY A 74 9.54 -12.66 0.65
C GLY A 74 9.55 -13.30 2.05
N ALA A 75 10.74 -13.71 2.49
CA ALA A 75 10.88 -14.27 3.83
C ALA A 75 10.93 -13.13 4.86
N PRO A 76 10.34 -13.31 6.06
CA PRO A 76 10.56 -12.36 7.15
C PRO A 76 12.06 -12.27 7.44
N PRO A 77 12.61 -11.07 7.73
CA PRO A 77 13.98 -10.96 8.17
C PRO A 77 14.21 -11.80 9.43
N ALA A 78 15.39 -12.43 9.55
CA ALA A 78 15.73 -13.17 10.75
C ALA A 78 15.74 -12.21 11.96
N LYS A 79 15.19 -12.68 13.07
CA LYS A 79 15.00 -11.91 14.31
C LYS A 79 16.31 -11.69 15.06
#